data_AF-A0A960ZZS8-F1
#
_entry.id   AF-A0A960ZZS8-F1
#
_cell.length_a   1.000
_cell.length_b   1.000
_cell.length_c   1.000
_cell.angle_alpha   90.00
_cell.angle_beta   90.00
_cell.angle_gamma   90.00
#
_symmetry.space_group_name_H-M   'P 1'
#
loop_
_entity.id
_entity.type
_entity.pdbx_description
1 polymer ?
#
loop_
_entity_poly.entity_id
_entity_poly.type
_entity_poly.pdbx_seq_one_letter_code
_entity_poly.pdbx_strand_id
1 'polypeptide(L)'
;MERVRIYKNQQGIAALMAVLSLTFLGLVAISATGLRTTSSKGMVDSNSRMEAEYYALAGQEYAVAQILQGYDPTVTDHSVGKGSFSVSTSGNQVTVTSQYDIATVTRNFEMDMVNACIKPYVNPSLQAWDNSLYGINLYRICPVPPTITEMAVEVIPYEGERVSGITMGGIEVFNEEDGKKANGVSFDIDDFTLPADPVKNLTINRIDFHSKLSLEKSYTITFRFSDGTQRRVSFDDSHEASPGQNPDATPGYYVDDGEIYVEPGFNIQFDVLCADMTYPLDGNSVDLHARLSRNTNLDSAYLFGSVPLVGGESYAEATPKDNSVVYRVDAYAQYGNLWDFEAKSNELDQVKTLLAGSNVPSTLEGFGGSEPVKNCLAPYLNEDSGKVNLNYWESLMLFELGTDLSANPKEVGDFQELVLLVSVWHDSWL
;
A
#
# COMPACT_ATOMS: atom_id res chain seq x y z
N MET A 1 34.08 -7.71 26.04
CA MET A 1 34.50 -6.63 25.12
C MET A 1 33.72 -6.82 23.84
N GLU A 2 32.52 -6.26 23.81
CA GLU A 2 31.51 -6.52 22.79
C GLU A 2 31.54 -5.35 21.79
N ARG A 3 31.83 -5.66 20.52
CA ARG A 3 31.88 -4.65 19.45
C ARG A 3 30.48 -4.52 18.86
N VAL A 4 29.76 -3.49 19.28
CA VAL A 4 28.52 -3.03 18.63
C VAL A 4 28.88 -2.58 17.21
N ARG A 5 28.48 -3.36 16.19
CA ARG A 5 28.52 -2.93 14.79
C ARG A 5 27.22 -2.21 14.47
N ILE A 6 27.28 -0.89 14.45
CA ILE A 6 26.22 -0.04 13.87
C ILE A 6 26.34 -0.17 12.35
N TYR A 7 25.53 -1.02 11.71
CA TYR A 7 25.34 -0.98 10.26
C TYR A 7 24.45 0.23 9.94
N LYS A 8 25.09 1.39 9.73
CA LYS A 8 24.41 2.58 9.24
C LYS A 8 23.87 2.31 7.83
N ASN A 9 22.63 2.69 7.60
CA ASN A 9 21.92 2.73 6.33
C ASN A 9 22.72 3.49 5.25
N GLN A 10 23.61 2.80 4.53
CA GLN A 10 24.49 3.39 3.52
C GLN A 10 23.74 3.72 2.21
N GLN A 11 22.58 3.11 1.95
CA GLN A 11 21.82 3.34 0.73
C GLN A 11 21.10 4.70 0.74
N GLY A 12 20.55 5.12 1.89
CA GLY A 12 19.97 6.47 2.03
C GLY A 12 21.00 7.59 1.85
N ILE A 13 22.23 7.38 2.33
CA ILE A 13 23.33 8.36 2.18
C ILE A 13 23.81 8.44 0.73
N ALA A 14 23.89 7.31 0.02
CA ALA A 14 24.29 7.29 -1.38
C ALA A 14 23.28 8.01 -2.30
N ALA A 15 21.98 7.81 -2.07
CA ALA A 15 20.93 8.51 -2.80
C ALA A 15 20.95 10.02 -2.51
N LEU A 16 21.08 10.42 -1.24
CA LEU A 16 21.20 11.83 -0.85
C LEU A 16 22.43 12.49 -1.49
N MET A 17 23.57 11.80 -1.53
CA MET A 17 24.80 12.29 -2.14
C MET A 17 24.70 12.38 -3.68
N ALA A 18 23.95 11.49 -4.33
CA ALA A 18 23.69 11.55 -5.77
C ALA A 18 22.84 12.79 -6.12
N VAL A 19 21.76 13.05 -5.36
CA VAL A 19 20.90 14.23 -5.51
C VAL A 19 21.68 15.53 -5.24
N LEU A 20 22.50 15.56 -4.18
CA LEU A 20 23.39 16.68 -3.87
C LEU A 20 24.46 16.92 -4.95
N SER A 21 24.97 15.87 -5.58
CA SER A 21 25.97 16.00 -6.66
C SER A 21 25.35 16.55 -7.94
N LEU A 22 24.14 16.11 -8.29
CA LEU A 22 23.38 16.57 -9.45
C LEU A 22 22.99 18.05 -9.32
N THR A 23 22.53 18.46 -8.14
CA THR A 23 22.22 19.88 -7.85
C THR A 23 23.47 20.76 -7.93
N PHE A 24 24.64 20.27 -7.45
CA PHE A 24 25.90 21.02 -7.56
C PHE A 24 26.39 21.17 -9.01
N LEU A 25 26.27 20.12 -9.82
CA LEU A 25 26.61 20.16 -11.26
C LEU A 25 25.68 21.09 -12.04
N GLY A 26 24.38 21.14 -11.69
CA GLY A 26 23.43 22.10 -12.25
C GLY A 26 23.83 23.55 -11.97
N LEU A 27 24.18 23.87 -10.73
CA LEU A 27 24.65 25.22 -10.32
C LEU A 27 25.93 25.66 -11.07
N VAL A 28 26.88 24.75 -11.27
CA VAL A 28 28.13 25.07 -11.97
C VAL A 28 27.87 25.33 -13.47
N ALA A 29 26.98 24.55 -14.11
CA ALA A 29 26.60 24.78 -15.50
C ALA A 29 25.94 26.16 -15.70
N ILE A 30 25.08 26.58 -14.77
CA ILE A 30 24.41 27.89 -14.79
C ILE A 30 25.41 29.05 -14.68
N SER A 31 26.44 28.91 -13.83
CA SER A 31 27.46 29.96 -13.65
C SER A 31 28.34 30.17 -14.88
N ALA A 32 28.54 29.13 -15.71
CA ALA A 32 29.39 29.21 -16.89
C ALA A 32 28.70 29.90 -18.08
N THR A 33 27.37 29.86 -18.16
CA THR A 33 26.59 30.43 -19.28
C THR A 33 26.29 31.92 -19.09
N GLY A 34 26.31 32.45 -17.86
CA GLY A 34 25.99 33.85 -17.54
C GLY A 34 27.04 34.91 -17.95
N LEU A 35 28.22 34.51 -18.44
CA LEU A 35 29.36 35.42 -18.64
C LEU A 35 29.64 35.85 -20.09
N ARG A 36 28.71 35.63 -21.04
CA ARG A 36 28.88 36.12 -22.43
C ARG A 36 27.72 36.99 -22.92
N THR A 37 27.92 38.29 -22.76
CA THR A 37 27.31 39.43 -23.48
C THR A 37 26.40 39.07 -24.66
N THR A 38 25.09 39.28 -24.52
CA THR A 38 24.15 39.26 -25.65
C THR A 38 23.04 40.31 -25.46
N SER A 39 22.49 40.81 -26.58
CA SER A 39 21.39 41.79 -26.64
C SER A 39 20.17 41.42 -25.78
N SER A 40 19.26 42.38 -25.51
CA SER A 40 18.03 42.13 -24.71
C SER A 40 17.24 40.90 -25.14
N LYS A 41 17.22 40.56 -26.44
CA LYS A 41 16.60 39.33 -26.94
C LYS A 41 17.39 38.08 -26.53
N GLY A 42 18.72 38.10 -26.63
CA GLY A 42 19.57 37.02 -26.16
C GLY A 42 19.52 36.83 -24.64
N MET A 43 19.27 37.89 -23.86
CA MET A 43 19.03 37.77 -22.42
C MET A 43 17.69 37.09 -22.10
N VAL A 44 16.62 37.42 -22.82
CA VAL A 44 15.31 36.74 -22.65
C VAL A 44 15.43 35.27 -23.04
N ASP A 45 16.00 34.97 -24.21
CA ASP A 45 16.20 33.59 -24.67
C ASP A 45 17.09 32.79 -23.67
N SER A 46 18.13 33.43 -23.11
CA SER A 46 19.00 32.81 -22.10
C SER A 46 18.29 32.58 -20.78
N ASN A 47 17.46 33.52 -20.33
CA ASN A 47 16.68 33.36 -19.10
C ASN A 47 15.63 32.27 -19.26
N SER A 48 14.87 32.27 -20.36
CA SER A 48 13.86 31.24 -20.62
C SER A 48 14.48 29.85 -20.69
N ARG A 49 15.68 29.73 -21.28
CA ARG A 49 16.45 28.47 -21.28
C ARG A 49 16.93 28.06 -19.89
N MET A 50 17.43 28.99 -19.07
CA MET A 50 17.87 28.69 -17.71
C MET A 50 16.72 28.19 -16.85
N GLU A 51 15.55 28.83 -16.96
CA GLU A 51 14.31 28.39 -16.30
C GLU A 51 13.87 27.01 -16.80
N ALA A 52 13.87 26.76 -18.11
CA ALA A 52 13.63 25.42 -18.65
C ALA A 52 14.62 24.39 -18.09
N GLU A 53 15.90 24.71 -17.92
CA GLU A 53 16.87 23.81 -17.28
C GLU A 53 16.51 23.48 -15.81
N TYR A 54 15.97 24.45 -15.04
CA TYR A 54 15.44 24.19 -13.70
C TYR A 54 14.23 23.23 -13.72
N TYR A 55 13.29 23.42 -14.64
CA TYR A 55 12.15 22.50 -14.78
C TYR A 55 12.57 21.11 -15.28
N ALA A 56 13.62 21.01 -16.11
CA ALA A 56 14.19 19.72 -16.48
C ALA A 56 14.75 18.98 -15.26
N LEU A 57 15.44 19.69 -14.34
CA LEU A 57 15.92 19.10 -13.09
C LEU A 57 14.76 18.64 -12.19
N ALA A 58 13.72 19.47 -12.05
CA ALA A 58 12.51 19.08 -11.31
C ALA A 58 11.86 17.82 -11.90
N GLY A 59 11.79 17.71 -13.24
CA GLY A 59 11.28 16.50 -13.90
C GLY A 59 12.19 15.28 -13.70
N GLN A 60 13.50 15.45 -13.58
CA GLN A 60 14.42 14.36 -13.20
C GLN A 60 14.20 13.91 -11.76
N GLU A 61 14.08 14.85 -10.82
CA GLU A 61 13.79 14.55 -9.41
C GLU A 61 12.44 13.85 -9.26
N TYR A 62 11.40 14.34 -9.95
CA TYR A 62 10.10 13.68 -10.03
C TYR A 62 10.22 12.25 -10.54
N ALA A 63 10.89 12.04 -11.68
CA ALA A 63 11.04 10.72 -12.27
C ALA A 63 11.77 9.75 -11.32
N VAL A 64 12.86 10.20 -10.69
CA VAL A 64 13.61 9.42 -9.70
C VAL A 64 12.74 9.11 -8.49
N ALA A 65 11.99 10.09 -7.97
CA ALA A 65 11.11 9.91 -6.81
C ALA A 65 10.00 8.89 -7.11
N GLN A 66 9.31 9.02 -8.25
CA GLN A 66 8.29 8.08 -8.70
C GLN A 66 8.88 6.67 -8.81
N ILE A 67 10.04 6.50 -9.46
CA ILE A 67 10.69 5.19 -9.57
C ILE A 67 11.08 4.63 -8.19
N LEU A 68 11.65 5.44 -7.28
CA LEU A 68 12.03 4.99 -5.93
C LEU A 68 10.83 4.60 -5.04
N GLN A 69 9.67 5.24 -5.29
CA GLN A 69 8.41 4.93 -4.62
C GLN A 69 7.68 3.75 -5.26
N GLY A 70 7.96 3.49 -6.53
CA GLY A 70 7.49 2.33 -7.25
C GLY A 70 6.44 2.59 -8.33
N TYR A 71 6.30 3.85 -8.74
CA TYR A 71 5.32 4.32 -9.71
C TYR A 71 5.93 4.49 -11.10
N ASP A 72 5.07 4.52 -12.13
CA ASP A 72 5.46 4.91 -13.48
C ASP A 72 5.79 6.42 -13.48
N PRO A 73 7.03 6.82 -13.81
CA PRO A 73 7.41 8.21 -13.83
C PRO A 73 6.83 8.96 -15.04
N THR A 74 6.18 8.29 -16.00
CA THR A 74 5.69 8.89 -17.25
C THR A 74 4.60 9.94 -16.98
N VAL A 75 4.80 11.14 -17.52
CA VAL A 75 3.83 12.25 -17.44
C VAL A 75 3.95 13.12 -18.68
N THR A 76 2.83 13.57 -19.25
CA THR A 76 2.83 14.29 -20.53
C THR A 76 2.84 15.81 -20.38
N ASP A 77 2.40 16.37 -19.25
CA ASP A 77 2.46 17.81 -18.97
C ASP A 77 2.28 18.12 -17.47
N HIS A 78 3.35 18.00 -16.67
CA HIS A 78 3.35 18.32 -15.25
C HIS A 78 3.75 19.78 -15.05
N SER A 79 2.82 20.61 -14.59
CA SER A 79 3.05 22.04 -14.37
C SER A 79 3.70 22.32 -13.02
N VAL A 80 4.79 23.09 -13.03
CA VAL A 80 5.47 23.58 -11.83
C VAL A 80 5.62 25.09 -11.95
N GLY A 81 4.78 25.83 -11.22
CA GLY A 81 4.75 27.29 -11.31
C GLY A 81 4.38 27.77 -12.71
N LYS A 82 5.32 28.39 -13.43
CA LYS A 82 5.11 28.95 -14.78
C LYS A 82 5.68 28.09 -15.90
N GLY A 83 6.42 27.03 -15.57
CA GLY A 83 6.93 26.06 -16.52
C GLY A 83 6.20 24.73 -16.40
N SER A 84 6.52 23.82 -17.30
CA SER A 84 6.08 22.44 -17.21
C SER A 84 7.18 21.48 -17.65
N PHE A 85 7.01 20.21 -17.33
CA PHE A 85 7.82 19.14 -17.86
C PHE A 85 6.97 17.91 -18.19
N SER A 86 7.48 17.11 -19.11
CA SER A 86 7.03 15.76 -19.38
C SER A 86 8.17 14.78 -19.12
N VAL A 87 7.80 13.57 -18.74
CA VAL A 87 8.71 12.46 -18.54
C VAL A 87 8.20 11.30 -19.38
N SER A 88 9.11 10.63 -20.07
CA SER A 88 8.82 9.39 -20.79
C SER A 88 9.92 8.38 -20.53
N THR A 89 9.57 7.10 -20.61
CA THR A 89 10.50 6.00 -20.39
C THR A 89 10.54 5.07 -21.59
N SER A 90 11.74 4.64 -21.97
CA SER A 90 11.95 3.61 -22.99
C SER A 90 13.08 2.68 -22.56
N GLY A 91 12.72 1.49 -22.08
CA GLY A 91 13.68 0.59 -21.44
C GLY A 91 14.28 1.23 -20.18
N ASN A 92 15.61 1.33 -20.12
CA ASN A 92 16.33 1.97 -19.02
C ASN A 92 16.54 3.48 -19.20
N GLN A 93 16.10 4.05 -20.33
CA GLN A 93 16.28 5.48 -20.59
C GLN A 93 15.05 6.26 -20.10
N VAL A 94 15.30 7.26 -19.26
CA VAL A 94 14.32 8.27 -18.87
C VAL A 94 14.62 9.55 -19.65
N THR A 95 13.60 10.06 -20.34
CA THR A 95 13.65 11.32 -21.09
C THR A 95 12.74 12.32 -20.41
N VAL A 96 13.32 13.43 -19.96
CA VAL A 96 12.61 14.57 -19.38
C VAL A 96 12.66 15.72 -20.37
N THR A 97 11.50 16.20 -20.80
CA THR A 97 11.38 17.38 -21.66
C THR A 97 10.65 18.47 -20.89
N SER A 98 11.30 19.61 -20.71
CA SER A 98 10.75 20.76 -19.99
C SER A 98 10.53 21.93 -20.92
N GLN A 99 9.55 22.75 -20.60
CA GLN A 99 9.22 23.95 -21.34
C GLN A 99 9.01 25.15 -20.40
N TYR A 100 9.58 26.29 -20.78
CA TYR A 100 9.30 27.58 -20.17
C TYR A 100 9.34 28.68 -21.22
N ASP A 101 8.23 29.39 -21.40
CA ASP A 101 8.05 30.40 -22.43
C ASP A 101 8.40 29.84 -23.83
N ILE A 102 9.43 30.36 -24.49
CA ILE A 102 9.88 29.93 -25.82
C ILE A 102 10.95 28.82 -25.79
N ALA A 103 11.44 28.44 -24.60
CA ALA A 103 12.54 27.51 -24.46
C ALA A 103 12.06 26.11 -24.12
N THR A 104 12.67 25.11 -24.77
CA THR A 104 12.47 23.69 -24.47
C THR A 104 13.82 23.04 -24.19
N VAL A 105 13.90 22.27 -23.11
CA VAL A 105 15.11 21.55 -22.70
C VAL A 105 14.77 20.09 -22.51
N THR A 106 15.50 19.21 -23.21
CA THR A 106 15.40 17.76 -23.06
C THR A 106 16.66 17.20 -22.39
N ARG A 107 16.46 16.38 -21.37
CA ARG A 107 17.51 15.64 -20.66
C ARG A 107 17.21 14.16 -20.76
N ASN A 108 18.23 13.37 -21.05
CA ASN A 108 18.17 11.92 -20.98
C ASN A 108 19.10 11.45 -19.88
N PHE A 109 18.66 10.46 -19.11
CA PHE A 109 19.52 9.75 -18.19
C PHE A 109 19.15 8.27 -18.19
N GLU A 110 20.14 7.42 -17.95
CA GLU A 110 19.92 6.00 -17.78
C GLU A 110 19.65 5.72 -16.30
N MET A 111 18.56 5.02 -16.04
CA MET A 111 18.29 4.40 -14.76
C MET A 111 18.16 2.91 -14.97
N ASP A 112 18.81 2.15 -14.11
CA ASP A 112 18.68 0.70 -14.08
C ASP A 112 17.30 0.33 -13.49
N MET A 113 16.27 0.47 -14.33
CA MET A 113 14.89 0.16 -13.95
C MET A 113 14.71 -1.34 -13.70
N VAL A 114 15.60 -2.16 -14.26
CA VAL A 114 15.56 -3.62 -14.16
C VAL A 114 16.04 -4.09 -12.79
N ASN A 115 17.18 -3.60 -12.28
CA ASN A 115 17.64 -3.97 -10.94
C ASN A 115 16.79 -3.40 -9.79
N ALA A 116 15.96 -2.39 -10.08
CA ALA A 116 15.00 -1.83 -9.12
C ALA A 116 13.59 -2.45 -9.25
N CYS A 117 13.30 -3.20 -10.31
CA CYS A 117 11.98 -3.63 -10.82
C CYS A 117 11.04 -4.30 -9.78
N ILE A 118 11.61 -4.92 -8.74
CA ILE A 118 10.86 -5.37 -7.57
C ILE A 118 11.37 -4.66 -6.31
N LYS A 119 10.48 -3.90 -5.68
CA LYS A 119 10.65 -3.47 -4.30
C LYS A 119 9.96 -4.48 -3.40
N PRO A 120 10.70 -5.28 -2.62
CA PRO A 120 10.05 -6.07 -1.60
C PRO A 120 9.40 -5.13 -0.59
N TYR A 121 8.18 -5.46 -0.23
CA TYR A 121 7.54 -4.94 0.95
C TYR A 121 7.17 -6.15 1.77
N VAL A 122 8.06 -6.46 2.70
CA VAL A 122 7.75 -7.47 3.68
C VAL A 122 6.62 -6.89 4.49
N ASN A 123 5.44 -7.49 4.36
CA ASN A 123 4.30 -7.04 5.11
C ASN A 123 4.69 -7.13 6.60
N PRO A 124 4.34 -6.15 7.45
CA PRO A 124 4.37 -6.37 8.89
C PRO A 124 3.60 -7.64 9.33
N SER A 125 2.73 -8.20 8.48
CA SER A 125 2.09 -9.52 8.65
C SER A 125 2.93 -10.73 8.18
N LEU A 126 4.25 -10.62 8.08
CA LEU A 126 5.11 -11.77 7.80
C LEU A 126 4.96 -12.79 8.93
N GLN A 127 4.60 -14.02 8.59
CA GLN A 127 4.38 -15.08 9.58
C GLN A 127 5.18 -16.33 9.20
N ALA A 128 6.02 -16.80 10.11
CA ALA A 128 6.58 -18.15 10.07
C ALA A 128 5.68 -19.06 10.90
N TRP A 129 4.96 -19.98 10.27
CA TRP A 129 4.09 -20.93 10.96
C TRP A 129 4.34 -22.36 10.48
N ASP A 130 4.48 -23.27 11.43
CA ASP A 130 4.92 -24.64 11.23
C ASP A 130 6.20 -24.69 10.39
N ASN A 131 6.10 -25.22 9.18
CA ASN A 131 7.18 -25.30 8.22
C ASN A 131 6.97 -24.31 7.06
N SER A 132 6.20 -23.24 7.24
CA SER A 132 5.82 -22.33 6.15
C SER A 132 6.00 -20.86 6.53
N LEU A 133 6.28 -20.03 5.54
CA LEU A 133 6.38 -18.58 5.67
C LEU A 133 5.33 -17.91 4.78
N TYR A 134 4.58 -16.97 5.34
CA TYR A 134 3.43 -16.31 4.72
C TYR A 134 3.60 -14.79 4.70
N GLY A 135 2.79 -14.12 3.86
CA GLY A 135 2.61 -12.67 3.94
C GLY A 135 3.71 -11.83 3.30
N ILE A 136 4.51 -12.40 2.39
CA ILE A 136 5.55 -11.63 1.69
C ILE A 136 4.90 -10.96 0.47
N ASN A 137 4.90 -9.63 0.43
CA ASN A 137 4.40 -8.87 -0.70
C ASN A 137 5.57 -8.30 -1.53
N LEU A 138 5.47 -8.40 -2.84
CA LEU A 138 6.39 -7.85 -3.80
C LEU A 138 5.68 -6.74 -4.58
N TYR A 139 6.27 -5.55 -4.57
CA TYR A 139 5.80 -4.42 -5.35
C TYR A 139 6.59 -4.37 -6.64
N ARG A 140 5.89 -4.47 -7.77
CA ARG A 140 6.47 -4.22 -9.07
C ARG A 140 6.52 -2.72 -9.31
N ILE A 141 7.69 -2.23 -9.69
CA ILE A 141 7.88 -0.80 -9.97
C ILE A 141 8.20 -0.50 -11.43
N CYS A 142 8.37 -1.54 -12.23
CA CYS A 142 8.72 -1.46 -13.64
C CYS A 142 7.46 -1.53 -14.53
N PRO A 143 7.48 -0.84 -15.69
CA PRO A 143 6.35 -0.81 -16.62
C PRO A 143 6.17 -2.13 -17.38
N VAL A 144 7.27 -2.87 -17.60
CA VAL A 144 7.23 -4.20 -18.20
C VAL A 144 7.26 -5.24 -17.08
N PRO A 145 6.31 -6.20 -17.03
CA PRO A 145 6.32 -7.21 -16.00
C PRO A 145 7.52 -8.15 -16.18
N PRO A 146 8.40 -8.28 -15.18
CA PRO A 146 9.50 -9.23 -15.24
C PRO A 146 8.98 -10.65 -15.00
N THR A 147 9.71 -11.64 -15.50
CA THR A 147 9.48 -13.06 -15.19
C THR A 147 10.55 -13.52 -14.22
N ILE A 148 10.14 -14.06 -13.07
CA ILE A 148 11.02 -14.73 -12.11
C ILE A 148 11.24 -16.15 -12.62
N THR A 149 12.50 -16.56 -12.74
CA THR A 149 12.90 -17.87 -13.28
C THR A 149 13.68 -18.71 -12.28
N GLU A 150 14.38 -18.07 -11.33
CA GLU A 150 15.06 -18.77 -10.23
C GLU A 150 14.82 -18.06 -8.89
N MET A 151 14.91 -18.82 -7.81
CA MET A 151 14.90 -18.32 -6.45
C MET A 151 15.98 -18.96 -5.58
N ALA A 152 16.42 -18.25 -4.56
CA ALA A 152 17.15 -18.80 -3.43
C ALA A 152 16.54 -18.28 -2.13
N VAL A 153 16.29 -19.15 -1.16
CA VAL A 153 15.79 -18.76 0.17
C VAL A 153 16.83 -19.18 1.20
N GLU A 154 17.34 -18.21 1.94
CA GLU A 154 18.33 -18.37 3.01
C GLU A 154 17.68 -18.00 4.35
N VAL A 155 17.74 -18.91 5.31
CA VAL A 155 17.27 -18.76 6.69
C VAL A 155 18.48 -18.78 7.62
N ILE A 156 18.63 -17.77 8.47
CA ILE A 156 19.74 -17.62 9.41
C ILE A 156 19.19 -17.68 10.85
N PRO A 157 19.84 -18.42 11.78
CA PRO A 157 21.13 -19.13 11.65
C PRO A 157 21.03 -20.57 11.13
N TYR A 158 19.95 -20.96 10.46
CA TYR A 158 19.65 -22.38 10.20
C TYR A 158 20.27 -22.89 8.89
N GLU A 159 21.57 -23.21 8.90
CA GLU A 159 22.32 -23.68 7.72
C GLU A 159 21.79 -24.99 7.09
N GLY A 160 21.02 -25.78 7.84
CA GLY A 160 20.48 -27.07 7.38
C GLY A 160 19.08 -27.01 6.77
N GLU A 161 18.44 -25.84 6.73
CA GLU A 161 17.05 -25.72 6.26
C GLU A 161 16.95 -26.07 4.77
N ARG A 162 15.78 -26.53 4.34
CA ARG A 162 15.53 -26.74 2.93
C ARG A 162 14.16 -26.23 2.53
N VAL A 163 14.08 -25.58 1.37
CA VAL A 163 12.79 -25.18 0.77
C VAL A 163 12.16 -26.42 0.13
N SER A 164 10.87 -26.63 0.36
CA SER A 164 10.09 -27.74 -0.20
C SER A 164 8.95 -27.30 -1.12
N GLY A 165 8.52 -26.04 -1.05
CA GLY A 165 7.44 -25.53 -1.91
C GLY A 165 7.36 -24.01 -1.91
N ILE A 166 6.87 -23.42 -2.99
CA ILE A 166 6.58 -21.98 -3.10
C ILE A 166 5.28 -21.77 -3.87
N THR A 167 4.40 -20.94 -3.32
CA THR A 167 3.16 -20.49 -3.96
C THR A 167 3.17 -18.97 -4.12
N MET A 168 2.92 -18.49 -5.33
CA MET A 168 2.86 -17.06 -5.68
C MET A 168 1.57 -16.75 -6.43
N GLY A 169 0.83 -15.71 -6.00
CA GLY A 169 -0.46 -15.36 -6.61
C GLY A 169 -1.47 -16.50 -6.65
N GLY A 170 -1.39 -17.44 -5.69
CA GLY A 170 -2.19 -18.67 -5.64
C GLY A 170 -1.72 -19.79 -6.57
N ILE A 171 -0.62 -19.61 -7.31
CA ILE A 171 -0.05 -20.60 -8.21
C ILE A 171 1.18 -21.23 -7.55
N GLU A 172 1.22 -22.56 -7.50
CA GLU A 172 2.41 -23.29 -7.08
C GLU A 172 3.49 -23.15 -8.18
N VAL A 173 4.57 -22.44 -7.87
CA VAL A 173 5.68 -22.18 -8.81
C VAL A 173 6.88 -23.08 -8.52
N PHE A 174 6.87 -23.72 -7.37
CA PHE A 174 7.89 -24.68 -6.97
C PHE A 174 7.24 -25.70 -6.05
N ASN A 175 7.40 -26.97 -6.39
CA ASN A 175 7.02 -28.10 -5.55
C ASN A 175 8.03 -29.20 -5.80
N GLU A 176 8.69 -29.65 -4.75
CA GLU A 176 9.78 -30.59 -4.91
C GLU A 176 9.32 -32.03 -4.66
N GLU A 177 8.99 -32.74 -5.76
CA GLU A 177 8.84 -34.21 -5.74
C GLU A 177 10.21 -34.93 -5.73
N ASP A 178 11.31 -34.28 -6.14
CA ASP A 178 12.59 -34.95 -6.50
C ASP A 178 13.87 -34.49 -5.76
N GLY A 179 13.75 -33.67 -4.72
CA GLY A 179 14.91 -33.16 -3.99
C GLY A 179 14.46 -32.26 -2.88
N LYS A 180 15.37 -31.72 -2.08
CA LYS A 180 15.07 -30.61 -1.18
C LYS A 180 16.16 -29.58 -1.41
N LYS A 181 15.83 -28.35 -1.78
CA LYS A 181 16.85 -27.33 -2.06
C LYS A 181 17.47 -26.81 -0.78
N ALA A 182 18.79 -26.89 -0.71
CA ALA A 182 19.53 -26.45 0.47
C ALA A 182 19.41 -24.93 0.68
N ASN A 183 19.41 -24.54 1.95
CA ASN A 183 19.40 -23.15 2.38
C ASN A 183 20.36 -22.25 1.57
N GLY A 184 19.84 -21.16 1.01
CA GLY A 184 20.59 -20.17 0.25
C GLY A 184 21.09 -20.62 -1.13
N VAL A 185 20.77 -21.84 -1.57
CA VAL A 185 21.13 -22.32 -2.92
C VAL A 185 20.05 -21.91 -3.91
N SER A 186 20.46 -21.39 -5.08
CA SER A 186 19.54 -21.05 -6.18
C SER A 186 18.91 -22.30 -6.77
N PHE A 187 17.63 -22.21 -7.12
CA PHE A 187 16.88 -23.25 -7.82
C PHE A 187 15.90 -22.64 -8.82
N ASP A 188 15.69 -23.37 -9.91
CA ASP A 188 14.71 -23.02 -10.92
C ASP A 188 13.30 -23.15 -10.34
N ILE A 189 12.43 -22.23 -10.73
CA ILE A 189 10.99 -22.27 -10.47
C ILE A 189 10.26 -22.29 -11.83
N ASP A 190 8.98 -22.64 -11.82
CA ASP A 190 8.14 -22.37 -12.98
C ASP A 190 8.11 -20.86 -13.24
N ASP A 191 8.37 -20.47 -14.49
CA ASP A 191 8.43 -19.09 -14.93
C ASP A 191 7.19 -18.30 -14.45
N PHE A 192 7.41 -17.38 -13.52
CA PHE A 192 6.34 -16.58 -12.94
C PHE A 192 6.46 -15.13 -13.40
N THR A 193 5.63 -14.75 -14.37
CA THR A 193 5.52 -13.36 -14.82
C THR A 193 4.68 -12.56 -13.85
N LEU A 194 5.22 -11.45 -13.32
CA LEU A 194 4.45 -10.57 -12.44
C LEU A 194 3.18 -10.07 -13.16
N PRO A 195 2.07 -9.85 -12.43
CA PRO A 195 0.87 -9.27 -13.02
C PRO A 195 1.15 -7.95 -13.73
N ALA A 196 0.45 -7.69 -14.84
CA ALA A 196 0.62 -6.48 -15.64
C ALA A 196 0.14 -5.19 -14.94
N ASP A 197 -0.73 -5.34 -13.95
CA ASP A 197 -1.31 -4.24 -13.16
C ASP A 197 -0.35 -3.78 -12.04
N PRO A 198 0.17 -2.54 -12.07
CA PRO A 198 1.07 -2.03 -11.03
C PRO A 198 0.39 -1.85 -9.66
N VAL A 199 -0.94 -1.87 -9.60
CA VAL A 199 -1.70 -1.70 -8.35
C VAL A 199 -1.93 -3.02 -7.61
N LYS A 200 -1.79 -4.16 -8.30
CA LYS A 200 -1.91 -5.48 -7.68
C LYS A 200 -0.55 -5.90 -7.11
N ASN A 201 -0.44 -5.84 -5.78
CA ASN A 201 0.66 -6.45 -5.05
C ASN A 201 0.78 -7.93 -5.46
N LEU A 202 1.99 -8.38 -5.80
CA LEU A 202 2.23 -9.82 -5.86
C LEU A 202 2.40 -10.30 -4.43
N THR A 203 1.55 -11.22 -3.99
CA THR A 203 1.74 -11.93 -2.74
C THR A 203 2.45 -13.25 -3.03
N ILE A 204 3.62 -13.46 -2.43
CA ILE A 204 4.11 -14.83 -2.21
C ILE A 204 3.26 -15.35 -1.06
N ASN A 205 2.27 -16.16 -1.41
CA ASN A 205 1.29 -16.67 -0.47
C ASN A 205 1.97 -17.56 0.57
N ARG A 206 2.91 -18.40 0.14
CA ARG A 206 3.53 -19.41 0.99
C ARG A 206 4.91 -19.81 0.48
N ILE A 207 5.86 -19.96 1.41
CA ILE A 207 7.13 -20.66 1.19
C ILE A 207 7.19 -21.80 2.21
N ASP A 208 7.18 -23.03 1.74
CA ASP A 208 7.27 -24.22 2.57
C ASP A 208 8.74 -24.64 2.73
N PHE A 209 9.07 -25.05 3.94
CA PHE A 209 10.36 -25.49 4.43
C PHE A 209 10.25 -26.93 4.91
N HIS A 210 11.40 -27.57 5.07
CA HIS A 210 11.43 -28.96 5.49
C HIS A 210 11.27 -29.12 7.00
N SER A 211 11.97 -28.28 7.78
CA SER A 211 11.81 -28.25 9.24
C SER A 211 10.72 -27.26 9.64
N LYS A 212 10.21 -27.46 10.85
CA LYS A 212 9.50 -26.38 11.54
C LYS A 212 10.43 -25.18 11.71
N LEU A 213 9.97 -24.01 11.29
CA LEU A 213 10.64 -22.75 11.57
C LEU A 213 10.46 -22.43 13.05
N SER A 214 11.56 -22.04 13.71
CA SER A 214 11.48 -21.39 15.03
C SER A 214 11.49 -19.89 14.80
N LEU A 215 10.82 -19.12 15.66
CA LEU A 215 10.87 -17.65 15.64
C LEU A 215 12.31 -17.12 15.79
N GLU A 216 12.50 -15.82 15.57
CA GLU A 216 13.76 -15.09 15.66
C GLU A 216 14.82 -15.52 14.62
N LYS A 217 14.39 -15.69 13.39
CA LYS A 217 15.18 -15.94 12.19
C LYS A 217 15.21 -14.72 11.29
N SER A 218 16.34 -14.60 10.61
CA SER A 218 16.47 -13.73 9.45
C SER A 218 16.27 -14.57 8.20
N TYR A 219 15.38 -14.12 7.34
CA TYR A 219 15.15 -14.69 6.03
C TYR A 219 15.77 -13.78 4.99
N THR A 220 16.33 -14.39 3.96
CA THR A 220 16.75 -13.73 2.75
C THR A 220 16.17 -14.47 1.57
N ILE A 221 15.45 -13.77 0.71
CA ILE A 221 15.00 -14.29 -0.58
C ILE A 221 15.76 -13.59 -1.69
N THR A 222 16.37 -14.36 -2.57
CA THR A 222 16.99 -13.87 -3.80
C THR A 222 16.14 -14.33 -4.98
N PHE A 223 15.66 -13.38 -5.76
CA PHE A 223 14.96 -13.60 -7.03
C PHE A 223 15.94 -13.43 -8.18
N ARG A 224 15.87 -14.29 -9.19
CA ARG A 224 16.51 -14.08 -10.48
C ARG A 224 15.46 -14.01 -11.58
N PHE A 225 15.65 -13.06 -12.48
CA PHE A 225 14.73 -12.77 -13.56
C PHE A 225 15.22 -13.32 -14.89
N SER A 226 14.30 -13.46 -15.85
CA SER A 226 14.57 -13.95 -17.21
C SER A 226 15.59 -13.12 -18.00
N ASP A 227 15.81 -11.87 -17.60
CA ASP A 227 16.84 -10.97 -18.18
C ASP A 227 18.23 -11.14 -17.53
N GLY A 228 18.37 -12.07 -16.59
CA GLY A 228 19.60 -12.37 -15.87
C GLY A 228 19.89 -11.47 -14.67
N THR A 229 19.04 -10.48 -14.38
CA THR A 229 19.16 -9.65 -13.18
C THR A 229 18.73 -10.41 -11.92
N GLN A 230 19.17 -9.91 -10.76
CA GLN A 230 18.86 -10.53 -9.47
C GLN A 230 18.48 -9.50 -8.41
N ARG A 231 17.55 -9.86 -7.54
CA ARG A 231 17.13 -9.03 -6.40
C ARG A 231 17.17 -9.81 -5.11
N ARG A 232 17.89 -9.30 -4.12
CA ARG A 232 17.96 -9.87 -2.77
C ARG A 232 17.10 -9.04 -1.81
N VAL A 233 16.35 -9.74 -0.98
CA VAL A 233 15.38 -9.22 -0.01
C VAL A 233 15.69 -9.88 1.32
N SER A 234 15.80 -9.11 2.39
CA SER A 234 16.06 -9.65 3.73
C SER A 234 15.09 -9.08 4.74
N PHE A 235 14.67 -9.90 5.69
CA PHE A 235 13.76 -9.53 6.78
C PHE A 235 13.92 -10.47 7.96
N ASP A 236 13.50 -10.00 9.12
CA ASP A 236 13.53 -10.76 10.37
C ASP A 236 12.09 -11.08 10.79
N ASP A 237 11.84 -12.29 11.29
CA ASP A 237 10.57 -12.63 11.97
C ASP A 237 10.64 -12.33 13.47
N SER A 238 11.62 -11.53 13.89
CA SER A 238 11.85 -11.09 15.27
C SER A 238 10.82 -10.05 15.71
N HIS A 239 9.53 -10.33 15.48
CA HIS A 239 8.56 -9.81 16.39
C HIS A 239 8.80 -10.50 17.74
N GLU A 240 9.10 -9.71 18.76
CA GLU A 240 8.96 -10.13 20.16
C GLU A 240 7.54 -10.68 20.31
N ALA A 241 7.37 -11.99 20.12
CA ALA A 241 6.19 -12.69 20.60
C ALA A 241 6.17 -12.38 22.10
N SER A 242 5.25 -11.51 22.51
CA SER A 242 5.11 -11.18 23.93
C SER A 242 5.01 -12.51 24.68
N PRO A 243 5.81 -12.72 25.75
CA PRO A 243 5.94 -14.04 26.36
C PRO A 243 4.57 -14.52 26.84
N GLY A 244 3.94 -15.46 26.10
CA GLY A 244 2.59 -15.93 26.37
C GLY A 244 1.67 -16.11 25.15
N GLN A 245 2.04 -15.60 23.97
CA GLN A 245 1.26 -15.84 22.75
C GLN A 245 1.59 -17.21 22.13
N ASN A 246 0.57 -18.05 21.96
CA ASN A 246 0.65 -19.34 21.28
C ASN A 246 0.83 -19.12 19.75
N PRO A 247 1.93 -19.58 19.14
CA PRO A 247 2.24 -19.36 17.71
C PRO A 247 1.39 -20.20 16.73
N ASP A 248 0.40 -20.96 17.22
CA ASP A 248 -0.58 -21.71 16.40
C ASP A 248 -1.87 -20.93 16.09
N ALA A 249 -2.00 -19.67 16.50
CA ALA A 249 -3.13 -18.86 16.08
C ALA A 249 -2.91 -18.36 14.66
N THR A 250 -3.84 -18.71 13.76
CA THR A 250 -4.10 -17.95 12.54
C THR A 250 -4.29 -16.47 12.99
N PRO A 251 -4.10 -15.43 12.15
CA PRO A 251 -4.70 -14.15 12.47
C PRO A 251 -6.08 -14.42 13.05
N GLY A 252 -6.34 -14.08 14.32
CA GLY A 252 -7.64 -14.28 14.94
C GLY A 252 -8.76 -13.48 14.27
N TYR A 253 -8.46 -12.93 13.08
CA TYR A 253 -9.11 -11.89 12.36
C TYR A 253 -8.58 -11.80 10.91
N TYR A 254 -9.46 -11.76 9.92
CA TYR A 254 -9.18 -11.21 8.59
C TYR A 254 -10.42 -10.51 8.03
N VAL A 255 -10.23 -9.69 6.99
CA VAL A 255 -11.35 -9.00 6.30
C VAL A 255 -11.34 -9.37 4.84
N ASP A 256 -12.51 -9.74 4.31
CA ASP A 256 -12.72 -10.11 2.91
C ASP A 256 -14.05 -9.52 2.43
N ASP A 257 -14.05 -8.75 1.34
CA ASP A 257 -15.23 -8.10 0.75
C ASP A 257 -16.21 -7.45 1.76
N GLY A 258 -15.69 -6.70 2.74
CA GLY A 258 -16.51 -6.00 3.75
C GLY A 258 -17.03 -6.91 4.89
N GLU A 259 -16.72 -8.19 4.86
CA GLU A 259 -16.96 -9.14 5.95
C GLU A 259 -15.71 -9.31 6.82
N ILE A 260 -15.92 -9.34 8.14
CA ILE A 260 -14.89 -9.45 9.16
C ILE A 260 -14.98 -10.83 9.78
N TYR A 261 -13.98 -11.67 9.52
CA TYR A 261 -13.90 -13.03 10.03
C TYR A 261 -13.07 -13.03 11.30
N VAL A 262 -13.65 -13.39 12.43
CA VAL A 262 -12.98 -13.39 13.74
C VAL A 262 -12.99 -14.79 14.34
N GLU A 263 -11.84 -15.24 14.82
CA GLU A 263 -11.66 -16.54 15.43
C GLU A 263 -12.30 -16.65 16.82
N PRO A 264 -12.54 -17.88 17.31
CA PRO A 264 -13.07 -18.08 18.66
C PRO A 264 -12.15 -17.49 19.74
N GLY A 265 -12.75 -16.87 20.76
CA GLY A 265 -12.03 -16.37 21.94
C GLY A 265 -11.36 -15.01 21.79
N PHE A 266 -11.55 -14.34 20.66
CA PHE A 266 -11.14 -12.95 20.46
C PHE A 266 -12.25 -11.98 20.86
N ASN A 267 -11.91 -10.72 21.00
CA ASN A 267 -12.85 -9.61 21.12
C ASN A 267 -12.75 -8.76 19.86
N ILE A 268 -13.88 -8.20 19.44
CA ILE A 268 -13.96 -7.22 18.37
C ILE A 268 -14.54 -5.93 18.92
N GLN A 269 -14.03 -4.80 18.45
CA GLN A 269 -14.55 -3.47 18.70
C GLN A 269 -14.76 -2.73 17.39
N PHE A 270 -15.84 -1.98 17.35
CA PHE A 270 -16.19 -1.07 16.28
C PHE A 270 -16.25 0.33 16.91
N ASP A 271 -15.40 1.23 16.40
CA ASP A 271 -15.41 2.63 16.77
C ASP A 271 -15.85 3.46 15.58
N VAL A 272 -16.88 4.28 15.77
CA VAL A 272 -17.28 5.28 14.76
C VAL A 272 -16.27 6.40 14.82
N LEU A 273 -15.43 6.53 13.78
CA LEU A 273 -14.49 7.64 13.70
C LEU A 273 -15.22 8.92 13.30
N CYS A 274 -16.11 8.81 12.33
CA CYS A 274 -17.07 9.85 11.98
C CYS A 274 -18.23 9.27 11.18
N ALA A 275 -19.34 10.00 11.20
CA ALA A 275 -20.53 9.74 10.42
C ALA A 275 -21.12 11.10 10.03
N ASP A 276 -21.25 11.36 8.73
CA ASP A 276 -21.84 12.59 8.24
C ASP A 276 -22.51 12.35 6.88
N MET A 277 -23.74 12.80 6.75
CA MET A 277 -24.49 12.71 5.50
C MET A 277 -25.45 13.88 5.44
N THR A 278 -25.55 14.52 4.26
CA THR A 278 -26.46 15.64 4.04
C THR A 278 -27.42 15.39 2.89
N TYR A 279 -28.60 15.98 2.97
CA TYR A 279 -29.56 16.02 1.86
C TYR A 279 -28.98 16.85 0.70
N PRO A 280 -28.93 16.31 -0.53
CA PRO A 280 -28.39 17.05 -1.67
C PRO A 280 -29.12 18.36 -1.99
N LEU A 281 -30.39 18.47 -1.61
CA LEU A 281 -31.26 19.60 -1.99
C LEU A 281 -31.18 20.79 -1.04
N ASP A 282 -30.99 20.56 0.26
CA ASP A 282 -31.04 21.62 1.28
C ASP A 282 -29.88 21.60 2.28
N GLY A 283 -28.98 20.60 2.19
CA GLY A 283 -27.81 20.46 3.06
C GLY A 283 -28.13 20.09 4.50
N ASN A 284 -29.38 19.73 4.82
CA ASN A 284 -29.72 19.25 6.15
C ASN A 284 -29.03 17.91 6.43
N SER A 285 -28.65 17.65 7.69
CA SER A 285 -28.06 16.37 8.08
C SER A 285 -29.10 15.24 8.00
N VAL A 286 -28.66 14.07 7.57
CA VAL A 286 -29.44 12.82 7.52
C VAL A 286 -28.99 11.94 8.67
N ASP A 287 -29.95 11.38 9.41
CA ASP A 287 -29.65 10.45 10.50
C ASP A 287 -29.05 9.14 9.93
N LEU A 288 -27.79 8.91 10.26
CA LEU A 288 -27.05 7.70 9.92
C LEU A 288 -27.07 6.69 11.05
N HIS A 289 -27.09 5.43 10.69
CA HIS A 289 -27.11 4.32 11.64
C HIS A 289 -26.33 3.12 11.09
N ALA A 290 -25.91 2.22 11.99
CA ALA A 290 -25.25 0.98 11.62
C ALA A 290 -25.98 -0.22 12.24
N ARG A 291 -26.09 -1.30 11.46
CA ARG A 291 -26.52 -2.61 11.95
C ARG A 291 -25.39 -3.62 11.80
N LEU A 292 -25.33 -4.56 12.74
CA LEU A 292 -24.36 -5.65 12.72
C LEU A 292 -25.09 -6.99 12.58
N SER A 293 -24.67 -7.76 11.58
CA SER A 293 -25.08 -9.13 11.34
C SER A 293 -23.93 -10.09 11.67
N ARG A 294 -24.28 -11.33 12.03
CA ARG A 294 -23.33 -12.39 12.41
C ARG A 294 -23.63 -13.68 11.66
N ASN A 295 -22.61 -14.35 11.14
CA ASN A 295 -22.69 -15.71 10.57
C ASN A 295 -23.83 -15.91 9.57
N THR A 296 -24.01 -14.99 8.61
CA THR A 296 -25.07 -15.02 7.57
C THR A 296 -26.52 -14.89 8.07
N ASN A 297 -26.75 -14.69 9.37
CA ASN A 297 -28.10 -14.40 9.86
C ASN A 297 -28.54 -13.01 9.37
N LEU A 298 -29.67 -12.97 8.69
CA LEU A 298 -30.33 -11.74 8.23
C LEU A 298 -30.87 -10.87 9.37
N ASP A 299 -30.86 -11.38 10.60
CA ASP A 299 -31.25 -10.62 11.80
C ASP A 299 -30.11 -9.69 12.21
N SER A 300 -30.02 -8.55 11.53
CA SER A 300 -29.09 -7.48 11.86
C SER A 300 -29.65 -6.64 13.02
N ALA A 301 -28.84 -6.46 14.06
CA ALA A 301 -29.20 -5.65 15.23
C ALA A 301 -28.52 -4.28 15.15
N TYR A 302 -29.12 -3.27 15.77
CA TYR A 302 -28.49 -1.96 15.88
C TYR A 302 -27.16 -2.05 16.63
N LEU A 303 -26.07 -1.68 15.94
CA LEU A 303 -24.71 -1.80 16.47
C LEU A 303 -24.50 -0.84 17.65
N PHE A 304 -24.98 0.40 17.52
CA PHE A 304 -24.84 1.47 18.52
C PHE A 304 -26.22 1.91 19.09
N GLY A 305 -27.19 0.99 19.09
CA GLY A 305 -28.58 1.32 19.42
C GLY A 305 -29.28 2.14 18.33
N SER A 306 -30.47 2.65 18.63
CA SER A 306 -31.32 3.37 17.66
C SER A 306 -31.01 4.86 17.53
N VAL A 307 -29.88 5.32 18.07
CA VAL A 307 -29.49 6.74 18.05
C VAL A 307 -28.72 7.01 16.75
N PRO A 308 -28.89 8.19 16.13
CA PRO A 308 -28.05 8.59 14.99
C PRO A 308 -26.57 8.63 15.37
N LEU A 309 -25.71 8.18 14.46
CA LEU A 309 -24.26 8.20 14.62
C LEU A 309 -23.70 9.58 14.33
N VAL A 310 -22.76 10.03 15.15
CA VAL A 310 -22.09 11.34 14.99
C VAL A 310 -20.56 11.26 15.13
N GLY A 311 -20.01 10.12 15.54
CA GLY A 311 -18.58 9.94 15.81
C GLY A 311 -18.27 9.82 17.31
N GLY A 312 -17.35 8.91 17.64
CA GLY A 312 -16.93 8.59 19.01
C GLY A 312 -17.76 7.48 19.67
N GLU A 313 -18.80 6.96 19.02
CA GLU A 313 -19.49 5.76 19.48
C GLU A 313 -18.58 4.54 19.40
N SER A 314 -18.71 3.66 20.39
CA SER A 314 -17.91 2.44 20.48
C SER A 314 -18.80 1.27 20.88
N TYR A 315 -18.59 0.13 20.26
CA TYR A 315 -19.25 -1.13 20.58
C TYR A 315 -18.21 -2.23 20.56
N ALA A 316 -18.18 -3.05 21.61
CA ALA A 316 -17.29 -4.20 21.69
C ALA A 316 -18.06 -5.45 22.10
N GLU A 317 -17.66 -6.59 21.53
CA GLU A 317 -18.15 -7.90 21.97
C GLU A 317 -17.05 -8.96 21.94
N ALA A 318 -17.17 -9.93 22.83
CA ALA A 318 -16.36 -11.13 22.80
C ALA A 318 -16.96 -12.14 21.82
N THR A 319 -16.13 -12.74 20.97
CA THR A 319 -16.54 -13.87 20.15
C THR A 319 -16.76 -15.11 21.02
N PRO A 320 -17.69 -16.01 20.64
CA PRO A 320 -17.83 -17.30 21.29
C PRO A 320 -16.49 -18.04 21.35
N LYS A 321 -16.23 -18.75 22.44
CA LYS A 321 -14.96 -19.46 22.63
C LYS A 321 -14.80 -20.71 21.77
N ASP A 322 -15.88 -21.16 21.16
CA ASP A 322 -15.98 -22.46 20.49
C ASP A 322 -16.19 -22.37 18.98
N ASN A 323 -16.53 -21.20 18.43
CA ASN A 323 -16.79 -21.03 17.00
C ASN A 323 -16.33 -19.66 16.51
N SER A 324 -15.89 -19.61 15.25
CA SER A 324 -15.61 -18.34 14.57
C SER A 324 -16.90 -17.57 14.30
N VAL A 325 -16.77 -16.25 14.14
CA VAL A 325 -17.87 -15.36 13.81
C VAL A 325 -17.48 -14.51 12.61
N VAL A 326 -18.34 -14.51 11.61
CA VAL A 326 -18.30 -13.56 10.50
C VAL A 326 -19.19 -12.39 10.86
N TYR A 327 -18.61 -11.22 11.01
CA TYR A 327 -19.31 -9.96 11.23
C TYR A 327 -19.48 -9.24 9.90
N ARG A 328 -20.66 -8.67 9.71
CA ARG A 328 -20.91 -7.74 8.61
C ARG A 328 -21.67 -6.54 9.16
N VAL A 329 -21.15 -5.36 8.85
CA VAL A 329 -21.79 -4.09 9.21
C VAL A 329 -22.51 -3.54 8.00
N ASP A 330 -23.78 -3.20 8.17
CA ASP A 330 -24.55 -2.46 7.17
C ASP A 330 -24.81 -1.06 7.70
N ALA A 331 -24.38 -0.04 6.96
CA ALA A 331 -24.76 1.34 7.21
C ALA A 331 -26.11 1.63 6.55
N TYR A 332 -26.93 2.47 7.17
CA TYR A 332 -28.16 2.93 6.55
C TYR A 332 -28.55 4.35 7.00
N ALA A 333 -29.24 5.07 6.13
CA ALA A 333 -29.69 6.45 6.37
C ALA A 333 -31.23 6.53 6.35
N GLN A 334 -31.83 7.32 7.25
CA GLN A 334 -33.29 7.51 7.29
C GLN A 334 -33.69 8.91 6.80
N TYR A 335 -34.47 8.95 5.72
CA TYR A 335 -34.88 10.19 5.08
C TYR A 335 -36.28 10.67 5.49
N GLY A 336 -36.45 11.11 6.74
CA GLY A 336 -37.65 11.83 7.21
C GLY A 336 -38.99 11.06 7.16
N ASN A 337 -40.03 11.63 7.79
CA ASN A 337 -41.25 10.91 8.16
C ASN A 337 -42.28 10.66 7.03
N LEU A 338 -42.01 11.10 5.80
CA LEU A 338 -43.04 11.19 4.74
C LEU A 338 -42.85 10.18 3.60
N TRP A 339 -41.65 9.64 3.45
CA TRP A 339 -41.29 8.62 2.48
C TRP A 339 -40.20 7.80 3.16
N ASP A 340 -40.55 6.66 3.77
CA ASP A 340 -39.60 5.76 4.45
C ASP A 340 -38.57 5.20 3.43
N PHE A 341 -37.69 6.05 2.93
CA PHE A 341 -36.61 5.71 2.05
C PHE A 341 -35.40 5.40 2.93
N GLU A 342 -34.93 4.16 2.84
CA GLU A 342 -33.77 3.66 3.54
C GLU A 342 -32.69 3.41 2.50
N ALA A 343 -31.68 4.28 2.45
CA ALA A 343 -30.45 3.95 1.74
C ALA A 343 -29.66 2.97 2.61
N LYS A 344 -29.20 1.86 2.04
CA LYS A 344 -28.46 0.81 2.73
C LYS A 344 -27.17 0.51 1.97
N SER A 345 -26.10 0.25 2.69
CA SER A 345 -24.85 -0.28 2.12
C SER A 345 -24.93 -1.79 1.87
N ASN A 346 -26.12 -2.34 1.60
CA ASN A 346 -26.35 -3.78 1.65
C ASN A 346 -25.76 -4.54 0.45
N GLU A 347 -25.13 -3.84 -0.49
CA GLU A 347 -24.31 -4.42 -1.54
C GLU A 347 -22.82 -4.20 -1.21
N LEU A 348 -22.00 -5.25 -1.37
CA LEU A 348 -20.57 -5.25 -0.97
C LEU A 348 -19.78 -4.15 -1.67
N ASP A 349 -20.25 -3.70 -2.84
CA ASP A 349 -19.63 -2.63 -3.62
C ASP A 349 -19.71 -1.24 -2.95
N GLN A 350 -20.53 -1.08 -1.91
CA GLN A 350 -20.71 0.17 -1.16
C GLN A 350 -19.89 0.22 0.14
N VAL A 351 -19.03 -0.79 0.38
CA VAL A 351 -18.14 -0.83 1.54
C VAL A 351 -16.69 -1.00 1.06
N LYS A 352 -15.83 -0.06 1.45
CA LYS A 352 -14.39 -0.12 1.20
C LYS A 352 -13.67 -0.47 2.48
N THR A 353 -12.98 -1.61 2.51
CA THR A 353 -12.05 -1.92 3.61
C THR A 353 -10.64 -1.45 3.27
N LEU A 354 -10.02 -0.71 4.19
CA LEU A 354 -8.60 -0.37 4.15
C LEU A 354 -7.85 -1.08 5.27
N LEU A 355 -6.72 -1.70 4.91
CA LEU A 355 -5.80 -2.36 5.82
C LEU A 355 -4.51 -1.54 5.95
N ALA A 356 -3.65 -1.89 6.90
CA ALA A 356 -2.34 -1.26 7.03
C ALA A 356 -1.57 -1.27 5.69
N GLY A 357 -1.11 -0.10 5.25
CA GLY A 357 -0.39 0.10 3.99
C GLY A 357 -1.27 0.24 2.74
N SER A 358 -2.60 0.13 2.87
CA SER A 358 -3.54 0.42 1.77
C SER A 358 -3.44 1.88 1.32
N ASN A 359 -3.65 2.11 0.03
CA ASN A 359 -3.83 3.46 -0.48
C ASN A 359 -5.20 3.98 -0.04
N VAL A 360 -5.22 5.24 0.38
CA VAL A 360 -6.45 5.95 0.71
C VAL A 360 -7.17 6.32 -0.60
N PRO A 361 -8.50 6.20 -0.70
CA PRO A 361 -9.23 6.70 -1.87
C PRO A 361 -8.86 8.16 -2.17
N SER A 362 -8.68 8.50 -3.45
CA SER A 362 -8.29 9.86 -3.84
C SER A 362 -9.40 10.90 -3.65
N THR A 363 -10.63 10.44 -3.38
CA THR A 363 -11.88 11.22 -3.37
C THR A 363 -12.40 11.55 -1.97
N LEU A 364 -11.56 11.58 -0.94
CA LEU A 364 -12.00 11.90 0.45
C LEU A 364 -12.33 13.39 0.71
N GLU A 365 -12.51 14.21 -0.33
CA GLU A 365 -12.89 15.61 -0.18
C GLU A 365 -14.41 15.69 0.04
N GLY A 366 -14.83 16.18 1.22
CA GLY A 366 -16.25 16.28 1.61
C GLY A 366 -17.15 16.83 0.51
N PHE A 367 -18.21 16.11 0.16
CA PHE A 367 -19.23 16.55 -0.79
C PHE A 367 -20.42 17.23 -0.08
N GLY A 368 -21.09 18.17 -0.74
CA GLY A 368 -22.35 18.73 -0.23
C GLY A 368 -22.27 19.48 1.11
N GLY A 369 -21.06 19.87 1.55
CA GLY A 369 -20.84 20.55 2.82
C GLY A 369 -20.52 19.64 4.01
N SER A 370 -20.35 18.33 3.79
CA SER A 370 -19.88 17.41 4.81
C SER A 370 -18.44 17.69 5.22
N GLU A 371 -18.07 17.31 6.45
CA GLU A 371 -16.67 17.34 6.84
C GLU A 371 -15.85 16.33 6.01
N PRO A 372 -14.65 16.69 5.52
CA PRO A 372 -13.83 15.74 4.78
C PRO A 372 -13.48 14.52 5.63
N VAL A 373 -13.80 13.32 5.15
CA VAL A 373 -13.42 12.05 5.81
C VAL A 373 -11.91 11.97 6.08
N LYS A 374 -11.11 12.66 5.26
CA LYS A 374 -9.68 12.82 5.49
C LYS A 374 -9.34 13.31 6.91
N ASN A 375 -10.16 14.15 7.52
CA ASN A 375 -9.95 14.64 8.88
C ASN A 375 -10.10 13.52 9.92
N CYS A 376 -11.12 12.67 9.76
CA CYS A 376 -11.35 11.53 10.64
C CYS A 376 -10.24 10.47 10.50
N LEU A 377 -9.76 10.30 9.28
CA LEU A 377 -8.70 9.34 8.99
C LEU A 377 -7.31 9.84 9.36
N ALA A 378 -7.09 11.15 9.54
CA ALA A 378 -5.77 11.74 9.73
C ALA A 378 -4.88 11.02 10.78
N PRO A 379 -5.38 10.56 11.94
CA PRO A 379 -4.57 9.82 12.91
C PRO A 379 -4.03 8.47 12.38
N TYR A 380 -4.72 7.92 11.39
CA TYR A 380 -4.46 6.62 10.76
C TYR A 380 -3.86 6.77 9.36
N LEU A 381 -3.44 7.97 8.96
CA LEU A 381 -2.76 8.20 7.68
C LEU A 381 -1.28 8.52 7.91
N ASN A 382 -0.44 7.96 7.05
CA ASN A 382 0.93 8.41 6.89
C ASN A 382 0.96 9.56 5.88
N GLU A 383 1.11 10.79 6.39
CA GLU A 383 1.06 12.02 5.58
C GLU A 383 2.08 12.03 4.44
N ASP A 384 3.26 11.44 4.64
CA ASP A 384 4.34 11.41 3.66
C ASP A 384 4.08 10.44 2.49
N SER A 385 3.30 9.38 2.72
CA SER A 385 3.06 8.33 1.74
C SER A 385 1.63 8.25 1.23
N GLY A 386 0.68 8.96 1.85
CA GLY A 386 -0.74 8.88 1.51
C GLY A 386 -1.36 7.50 1.78
N LYS A 387 -0.74 6.71 2.66
CA LYS A 387 -1.14 5.35 3.01
C LYS A 387 -1.75 5.26 4.39
N VAL A 388 -2.57 4.24 4.60
CA VAL A 388 -3.14 3.90 5.89
C VAL A 388 -2.06 3.33 6.83
N ASN A 389 -2.00 3.85 8.04
CA ASN A 389 -1.11 3.46 9.14
C ASN A 389 -1.97 2.94 10.31
N LEU A 390 -2.14 1.62 10.37
CA LEU A 390 -2.96 0.91 11.36
C LEU A 390 -2.12 -0.17 12.05
N ASN A 391 -2.54 -0.57 13.24
CA ASN A 391 -2.03 -1.81 13.84
C ASN A 391 -2.52 -3.02 13.03
N TYR A 392 -1.82 -4.15 13.17
CA TYR A 392 -2.17 -5.38 12.45
C TYR A 392 -3.56 -5.93 12.79
N TRP A 393 -4.08 -5.63 13.98
CA TRP A 393 -5.41 -6.04 14.40
C TRP A 393 -6.50 -5.01 14.12
N GLU A 394 -6.18 -4.02 13.28
CA GLU A 394 -7.09 -2.93 12.94
C GLU A 394 -7.41 -2.93 11.44
N SER A 395 -8.65 -2.60 11.09
CA SER A 395 -9.02 -2.18 9.74
C SER A 395 -9.88 -0.93 9.79
N LEU A 396 -9.93 -0.20 8.67
CA LEU A 396 -10.90 0.86 8.46
C LEU A 396 -11.95 0.37 7.47
N MET A 397 -13.22 0.59 7.78
CA MET A 397 -14.34 0.37 6.86
C MET A 397 -14.96 1.72 6.52
N LEU A 398 -15.00 2.05 5.24
CA LEU A 398 -15.57 3.28 4.71
C LEU A 398 -16.83 2.91 3.94
N PHE A 399 -17.94 3.57 4.25
CA PHE A 399 -19.24 3.26 3.70
C PHE A 399 -19.70 4.37 2.78
N GLU A 400 -20.27 3.98 1.64
CA GLU A 400 -20.95 4.85 0.69
C GLU A 400 -22.48 4.67 0.84
N LEU A 401 -23.21 5.74 1.14
CA LEU A 401 -24.67 5.74 1.22
C LEU A 401 -25.23 6.87 0.36
N GLY A 402 -25.63 6.60 -0.88
CA GLY A 402 -26.26 7.65 -1.70
C GLY A 402 -26.11 7.42 -3.20
N THR A 403 -25.05 6.72 -3.58
CA THR A 403 -24.80 6.35 -4.96
C THR A 403 -25.28 4.91 -5.23
N ASP A 404 -26.22 4.75 -6.16
CA ASP A 404 -26.52 3.44 -6.73
C ASP A 404 -25.37 3.07 -7.69
N LEU A 405 -24.30 2.50 -7.13
CA LEU A 405 -23.12 2.06 -7.88
C LEU A 405 -23.46 0.96 -8.89
N SER A 406 -24.56 0.23 -8.69
CA SER A 406 -25.05 -0.78 -9.64
C SER A 406 -25.64 -0.12 -10.91
N ALA A 407 -26.33 1.01 -10.76
CA ALA A 407 -26.87 1.81 -11.86
C ALA A 407 -25.82 2.74 -12.50
N ASN A 408 -24.83 3.19 -11.72
CA ASN A 408 -23.74 4.08 -12.15
C ASN A 408 -22.35 3.50 -11.80
N PRO A 409 -21.92 2.38 -12.41
CA PRO A 409 -20.63 1.73 -12.09
C PRO A 409 -19.38 2.54 -12.50
N LYS A 410 -19.56 3.74 -13.04
CA LYS A 410 -18.50 4.70 -13.40
C LYS A 410 -18.32 5.80 -12.36
N GLU A 411 -19.26 5.96 -11.44
CA GLU A 411 -19.09 6.87 -10.31
C GLU A 411 -18.22 6.13 -9.29
N VAL A 412 -17.07 6.73 -8.97
CA VAL A 412 -16.21 6.25 -7.90
C VAL A 412 -16.92 6.71 -6.63
N GLY A 413 -17.53 5.79 -5.87
CA GLY A 413 -18.05 6.10 -4.55
C GLY A 413 -16.98 6.87 -3.77
N ASP A 414 -17.37 7.96 -3.13
CA ASP A 414 -16.43 8.78 -2.38
C ASP A 414 -16.23 8.24 -0.95
N PHE A 415 -17.10 7.32 -0.54
CA PHE A 415 -17.07 6.55 0.72
C PHE A 415 -16.99 7.46 1.94
N GLN A 416 -17.85 8.48 1.96
CA GLN A 416 -17.76 9.56 2.92
C GLN A 416 -18.73 9.47 4.09
N GLU A 417 -19.78 8.65 4.00
CA GLU A 417 -20.90 8.78 4.93
C GLU A 417 -20.64 8.19 6.30
N LEU A 418 -19.94 7.05 6.38
CA LEU A 418 -19.57 6.44 7.66
C LEU A 418 -18.17 5.86 7.59
N VAL A 419 -17.39 6.09 8.65
CA VAL A 419 -16.06 5.54 8.83
C VAL A 419 -15.99 4.79 10.15
N LEU A 420 -15.71 3.49 10.08
CA LEU A 420 -15.49 2.65 11.25
C LEU A 420 -14.02 2.24 11.35
N LEU A 421 -13.46 2.33 12.55
CA LEU A 421 -12.28 1.56 12.93
C LEU A 421 -12.77 0.25 13.53
N VAL A 422 -12.23 -0.85 13.03
CA VAL A 422 -12.48 -2.19 13.55
C VAL A 422 -11.20 -2.67 14.20
N SER A 423 -11.26 -2.99 15.49
CA SER A 423 -10.12 -3.51 16.26
C SER A 423 -10.43 -4.91 16.77
N VAL A 424 -9.48 -5.82 16.66
CA VAL A 424 -9.59 -7.18 17.22
C VAL A 424 -8.47 -7.42 18.24
N TRP A 425 -8.77 -8.08 19.35
CA TRP A 425 -7.73 -8.46 20.30
C TRP A 425 -8.11 -9.72 21.06
N HIS A 426 -7.11 -10.40 21.62
CA HIS A 426 -7.34 -11.49 22.56
C HIS A 426 -7.09 -11.00 23.99
N ASP A 427 -7.92 -11.40 24.97
CA ASP A 427 -7.78 -10.98 26.38
C ASP A 427 -6.40 -11.28 26.97
N SER A 428 -5.69 -12.28 26.45
CA SER A 428 -4.36 -12.66 26.93
C SER A 428 -3.22 -11.75 26.45
N TRP A 429 -3.52 -10.68 25.70
CA TRP A 429 -2.53 -9.73 25.20
C TRP A 429 -2.51 -8.40 25.95
N LEU A 430 -3.53 -8.15 26.78
CA LEU A 430 -3.60 -7.04 27.74
C LEU A 430 -3.00 -7.49 29.08
#